data_AF-A0A562D4M9-F1
#
_entry.id   AF-A0A562D4M9-F1
#
_cell.length_a   1.000
_cell.length_b   1.000
_cell.length_c   1.000
_cell.angle_alpha   90.00
_cell.angle_beta   90.00
_cell.angle_gamma   90.00
#
_symmetry.space_group_name_H-M   'P 1'
#
loop_
_entity.id
_entity.type
_entity.pdbx_description
1 polymer ?
#
loop_
_entity_poly.entity_id
_entity_poly.type
_entity_poly.pdbx_seq_one_letter_code
_entity_poly.pdbx_strand_id
1 'polypeptide(L)'
;MTPIKRPLAAAGAGALLALALTACGGDAPTDASTRDFCDAVQDIFETTSEVQGDEPTEDEWEEIQDAYDDLGEVGTPDDIGDSERNGFEVVVDTITGLDYDEAKKVFASEDDSIPGVSEEEDKDADAFFEYVEEKCADALEPGGATSDPVEPPPSDLGTPDPSEVPTEVPSDFPTDLSPEELESLQSELEKLTESPAE
;
A
#
# COMPACT_ATOMS: atom_id res chain seq x y z
N MET A 1 68.94 33.96 -6.49
CA MET A 1 68.65 32.68 -7.17
C MET A 1 68.53 31.60 -6.10
N THR A 2 67.33 31.07 -5.89
CA THR A 2 67.11 29.90 -5.03
C THR A 2 66.02 29.05 -5.69
N PRO A 3 66.34 27.87 -6.23
CA PRO A 3 65.37 27.03 -6.92
C PRO A 3 64.55 26.20 -5.92
N ILE A 4 63.23 26.36 -5.93
CA ILE A 4 62.30 25.55 -5.16
C ILE A 4 62.06 24.24 -5.92
N LYS A 5 62.57 23.13 -5.39
CA LYS A 5 62.26 21.77 -5.83
C LYS A 5 60.88 21.38 -5.31
N ARG A 6 59.95 21.05 -6.21
CA ARG A 6 58.68 20.38 -5.85
C ARG A 6 58.78 18.90 -6.23
N PRO A 7 58.71 17.97 -5.29
CA PRO A 7 58.70 16.54 -5.58
C PRO A 7 57.36 16.13 -6.21
N LEU A 8 57.44 15.24 -7.19
CA LEU A 8 56.31 14.47 -7.69
C LEU A 8 55.77 13.57 -6.57
N ALA A 9 54.46 13.63 -6.34
CA ALA A 9 53.70 12.57 -5.68
C ALA A 9 52.56 12.19 -6.63
N ALA A 10 52.85 11.18 -7.45
CA ALA A 10 51.86 10.39 -8.15
C ALA A 10 51.58 9.12 -7.34
N ALA A 11 50.41 8.53 -7.56
CA ALA A 11 49.88 7.25 -7.06
C ALA A 11 48.84 7.39 -5.94
N GLY A 12 47.58 7.16 -6.32
CA GLY A 12 46.43 7.07 -5.43
C GLY A 12 45.11 7.19 -6.18
N ALA A 13 44.96 6.51 -7.32
CA ALA A 13 43.69 6.42 -8.04
C ALA A 13 43.34 4.93 -8.16
N GLY A 14 42.51 4.45 -7.23
CA GLY A 14 42.06 3.06 -7.22
C GLY A 14 41.36 2.75 -5.91
N ALA A 15 40.03 2.92 -5.90
CA ALA A 15 39.02 2.41 -4.96
C ALA A 15 37.93 3.43 -4.54
N LEU A 16 37.50 4.35 -5.43
CA LEU A 16 36.38 5.28 -5.15
C LEU A 16 35.31 5.24 -6.25
N LEU A 17 34.92 4.05 -6.73
CA LEU A 17 33.87 3.89 -7.75
C LEU A 17 32.84 2.80 -7.40
N ALA A 18 32.67 2.47 -6.12
CA ALA A 18 31.66 1.50 -5.67
C ALA A 18 30.65 2.08 -4.64
N LEU A 19 30.62 3.41 -4.47
CA LEU A 19 29.75 4.11 -3.51
C LEU A 19 28.92 5.22 -4.18
N ALA A 20 28.79 5.20 -5.51
CA ALA A 20 28.08 6.24 -6.26
C ALA A 20 26.67 5.82 -6.71
N LEU A 21 26.15 4.69 -6.19
CA LEU A 21 24.75 4.27 -6.38
C LEU A 21 23.87 4.56 -5.15
N THR A 22 24.43 4.92 -4.00
CA THR A 22 23.67 5.35 -2.80
C THR A 22 23.39 6.86 -2.81
N ALA A 23 23.13 7.42 -4.00
CA ALA A 23 23.20 8.86 -4.20
C ALA A 23 22.03 9.38 -5.04
N CYS A 24 20.81 9.24 -4.52
CA CYS A 24 19.84 10.34 -4.33
C CYS A 24 18.49 9.76 -3.86
N GLY A 25 18.38 9.41 -2.58
CA GLY A 25 17.15 8.94 -1.95
C GLY A 25 17.55 8.50 -0.54
N GLY A 26 17.04 9.15 0.50
CA GLY A 26 17.53 8.92 1.86
C GLY A 26 17.37 7.46 2.22
N ASP A 27 18.43 6.80 2.71
CA ASP A 27 18.32 5.46 3.28
C ASP A 27 17.24 5.53 4.38
N ALA A 28 16.03 5.06 4.06
CA ALA A 28 14.95 5.02 5.03
C ALA A 28 15.41 4.20 6.25
N PRO A 29 14.89 4.44 7.46
CA PRO A 29 15.26 3.60 8.60
C PRO A 29 15.04 2.11 8.31
N THR A 30 15.88 1.24 8.85
CA THR A 30 15.79 -0.23 8.66
C THR A 30 15.35 -0.94 9.93
N ASP A 31 15.10 -0.20 11.01
CA ASP A 31 14.83 -0.73 12.34
C ASP A 31 13.39 -0.46 12.81
N ALA A 32 12.47 -0.21 11.87
CA ALA A 32 11.06 -0.03 12.19
C ALA A 32 10.49 -1.31 12.81
N SER A 33 9.64 -1.18 13.82
CA SER A 33 8.88 -2.35 14.26
C SER A 33 7.84 -2.70 13.20
N THR A 34 7.51 -4.00 13.04
CA THR A 34 6.44 -4.42 12.12
C THR A 34 5.12 -3.70 12.39
N ARG A 35 4.84 -3.38 13.66
CA ARG A 35 3.66 -2.61 14.04
C ARG A 35 3.71 -1.19 13.49
N ASP A 36 4.79 -0.46 13.74
CA ASP A 36 4.89 0.94 13.30
C ASP A 36 4.86 1.03 11.76
N PHE A 37 5.51 0.08 11.09
CA PHE A 37 5.45 -0.05 9.63
C PHE A 37 4.01 -0.31 9.13
N CYS A 38 3.30 -1.28 9.71
CA CYS A 38 1.93 -1.58 9.28
C CYS A 38 0.91 -0.51 9.67
N ASP A 39 1.11 0.21 10.78
CA ASP A 39 0.30 1.37 11.16
C ASP A 39 0.46 2.47 10.08
N ALA A 40 1.69 2.77 9.63
CA ALA A 40 1.93 3.73 8.53
C ALA A 40 1.36 3.28 7.17
N VAL A 41 1.43 1.98 6.86
CA VAL A 41 0.77 1.41 5.67
C VAL A 41 -0.75 1.57 5.75
N GLN A 42 -1.34 1.35 6.93
CA GLN A 42 -2.77 1.54 7.15
C GLN A 42 -3.16 3.00 6.93
N ASP A 43 -2.37 3.96 7.42
CA ASP A 43 -2.60 5.39 7.20
C ASP A 43 -2.65 5.73 5.70
N ILE A 44 -1.76 5.15 4.88
CA ILE A 44 -1.81 5.29 3.41
C ILE A 44 -3.12 4.73 2.84
N PHE A 45 -3.53 3.54 3.27
CA PHE A 45 -4.75 2.90 2.79
C PHE A 45 -5.99 3.72 3.17
N GLU A 46 -6.06 4.23 4.40
CA GLU A 46 -7.13 5.09 4.87
C GLU A 46 -7.19 6.38 4.05
N THR A 47 -6.05 7.07 3.91
CA THR A 47 -5.92 8.29 3.10
C THR A 47 -6.38 8.08 1.66
N THR A 48 -5.92 7.00 1.03
CA THR A 48 -6.29 6.66 -0.36
C THR A 48 -7.77 6.27 -0.48
N SER A 49 -8.34 5.63 0.55
CA SER A 49 -9.76 5.23 0.58
C SER A 49 -10.72 6.40 0.77
N GLU A 50 -10.23 7.53 1.31
CA GLU A 50 -11.01 8.76 1.47
C GLU A 50 -11.18 9.53 0.15
N VAL A 51 -10.35 9.24 -0.86
CA VAL A 51 -10.43 9.84 -2.20
C VAL A 51 -11.79 9.58 -2.83
N GLN A 52 -12.47 10.65 -3.23
CA GLN A 52 -13.78 10.55 -3.87
C GLN A 52 -13.70 10.63 -5.39
N GLY A 53 -13.92 9.49 -6.06
CA GLY A 53 -14.02 9.42 -7.52
C GLY A 53 -12.95 8.51 -8.13
N ASP A 54 -12.76 8.63 -9.45
CA ASP A 54 -11.77 7.84 -10.19
C ASP A 54 -10.34 8.45 -10.15
N GLU A 55 -10.22 9.73 -9.77
CA GLU A 55 -8.95 10.47 -9.70
C GLU A 55 -8.93 11.37 -8.46
N PRO A 56 -7.81 11.46 -7.71
CA PRO A 56 -7.69 12.41 -6.60
C PRO A 56 -7.64 13.86 -7.09
N THR A 57 -8.13 14.77 -6.26
CA THR A 57 -7.86 16.21 -6.37
C THR A 57 -6.40 16.52 -6.04
N GLU A 58 -5.95 17.75 -6.32
CA GLU A 58 -4.58 18.18 -5.98
C GLU A 58 -4.33 18.14 -4.47
N ASP A 59 -5.32 18.54 -3.66
CA ASP A 59 -5.23 18.49 -2.20
C ASP A 59 -5.20 17.02 -1.70
N GLU A 60 -6.05 16.13 -2.23
CA GLU A 60 -6.03 14.68 -1.89
C GLU A 60 -4.72 14.01 -2.33
N TRP A 61 -4.11 14.44 -3.44
CA TRP A 61 -2.82 13.93 -3.88
C TRP A 61 -1.69 14.34 -2.92
N GLU A 62 -1.69 15.58 -2.42
CA GLU A 62 -0.73 16.04 -1.40
C GLU A 62 -0.86 15.21 -0.12
N GLU A 63 -2.08 14.87 0.31
CA GLU A 63 -2.31 13.99 1.47
C GLU A 63 -1.76 12.57 1.25
N ILE A 64 -1.93 12.00 0.05
CA ILE A 64 -1.32 10.71 -0.31
C ILE A 64 0.21 10.82 -0.25
N GLN A 65 0.79 11.89 -0.82
CA GLN A 65 2.24 12.08 -0.79
C GLN A 65 2.77 12.19 0.64
N ASP A 66 2.10 12.95 1.50
CA ASP A 66 2.45 13.08 2.91
C ASP A 66 2.41 11.72 3.63
N ALA A 67 1.39 10.89 3.37
CA ALA A 67 1.31 9.55 3.94
C ALA A 67 2.45 8.62 3.49
N TYR A 68 2.91 8.73 2.23
CA TYR A 68 4.07 7.99 1.74
C TYR A 68 5.41 8.54 2.27
N ASP A 69 5.53 9.86 2.47
CA ASP A 69 6.70 10.47 3.12
C ASP A 69 6.81 10.00 4.57
N ASP A 70 5.70 10.00 5.31
CA ASP A 70 5.61 9.47 6.68
C ASP A 70 6.01 7.99 6.75
N LEU A 71 5.54 7.16 5.82
CA LEU A 71 5.98 5.77 5.68
C LEU A 71 7.49 5.69 5.42
N GLY A 72 8.03 6.57 4.57
CA GLY A 72 9.47 6.73 4.33
C GLY A 72 10.27 7.07 5.59
N GLU A 73 9.74 7.96 6.43
CA GLU A 73 10.34 8.34 7.70
C GLU A 73 10.29 7.23 8.75
N VAL A 74 9.23 6.42 8.77
CA VAL A 74 9.14 5.22 9.61
C VAL A 74 10.17 4.18 9.16
N GLY A 75 10.31 4.01 7.85
CA GLY A 75 11.20 3.02 7.23
C GLY A 75 10.64 1.60 7.29
N THR A 76 11.51 0.62 7.12
CA THR A 76 11.11 -0.80 7.03
C THR A 76 11.61 -1.60 8.24
N PRO A 77 11.01 -2.78 8.51
CA PRO A 77 11.56 -3.73 9.47
C PRO A 77 12.91 -4.31 9.04
N ASP A 78 13.75 -4.72 9.99
CA ASP A 78 15.07 -5.32 9.71
C ASP A 78 14.97 -6.70 9.01
N ASP A 79 13.80 -7.35 9.05
CA ASP A 79 13.56 -8.66 8.43
C ASP A 79 13.00 -8.59 6.99
N ILE A 80 12.82 -7.40 6.44
CA ILE A 80 12.43 -7.23 5.04
C ILE A 80 13.53 -7.78 4.11
N GLY A 81 13.16 -8.42 3.00
CA GLY A 81 14.12 -8.87 2.00
C GLY A 81 14.67 -7.70 1.17
N ASP A 82 15.79 -7.93 0.47
CA ASP A 82 16.45 -6.88 -0.32
C ASP A 82 15.55 -6.35 -1.47
N SER A 83 14.77 -7.22 -2.10
CA SER A 83 13.86 -6.82 -3.20
C SER A 83 12.68 -6.00 -2.68
N GLU A 84 12.06 -6.46 -1.60
CA GLU A 84 10.96 -5.78 -0.93
C GLU A 84 11.41 -4.42 -0.38
N ARG A 85 12.66 -4.34 0.11
CA ARG A 85 13.26 -3.07 0.53
C ARG A 85 13.50 -2.12 -0.63
N ASN A 86 14.03 -2.61 -1.75
CA ASN A 86 14.23 -1.79 -2.93
C ASN A 86 12.89 -1.30 -3.49
N GLY A 87 11.86 -2.16 -3.49
CA GLY A 87 10.50 -1.81 -3.88
C GLY A 87 9.88 -0.72 -3.02
N PHE A 88 10.04 -0.83 -1.70
CA PHE A 88 9.64 0.23 -0.76
C PHE A 88 10.26 1.58 -1.15
N GLU A 89 11.58 1.63 -1.35
CA GLU A 89 12.28 2.88 -1.66
C GLU A 89 11.84 3.44 -3.02
N VAL A 90 11.64 2.57 -4.02
CA VAL A 90 11.12 2.96 -5.34
C VAL A 90 9.71 3.54 -5.23
N VAL A 91 8.80 2.90 -4.49
CA VAL A 91 7.40 3.36 -4.36
C VAL A 91 7.34 4.69 -3.63
N VAL A 92 8.03 4.81 -2.49
CA VAL A 92 8.08 6.05 -1.70
C VAL A 92 8.68 7.19 -2.50
N ASP A 93 9.86 7.00 -3.12
CA ASP A 93 10.53 8.05 -3.91
C ASP A 93 9.68 8.44 -5.13
N THR A 94 9.08 7.46 -5.80
CA THR A 94 8.25 7.75 -6.98
C THR A 94 7.02 8.57 -6.59
N ILE A 95 6.26 8.15 -5.58
CA ILE A 95 5.01 8.84 -5.20
C ILE A 95 5.30 10.24 -4.66
N THR A 96 6.26 10.37 -3.75
CA THR A 96 6.64 11.68 -3.18
C THR A 96 7.32 12.61 -4.20
N GLY A 97 7.94 12.05 -5.24
CA GLY A 97 8.58 12.80 -6.32
C GLY A 97 7.66 13.21 -7.48
N LEU A 98 6.48 12.59 -7.60
CA LEU A 98 5.57 12.78 -8.73
C LEU A 98 4.70 14.04 -8.54
N ASP A 99 4.71 14.95 -9.51
CA ASP A 99 3.78 16.08 -9.48
C ASP A 99 2.34 15.66 -9.85
N TYR A 100 1.35 16.44 -9.40
CA TYR A 100 -0.07 16.14 -9.61
C TYR A 100 -0.47 16.01 -11.10
N ASP A 101 0.14 16.80 -12.00
CA ASP A 101 -0.14 16.72 -13.44
C ASP A 101 0.40 15.41 -14.04
N GLU A 102 1.45 14.85 -13.48
CA GLU A 102 1.98 13.54 -13.82
C GLU A 102 1.19 12.41 -13.18
N ALA A 103 0.81 12.54 -11.90
CA ALA A 103 -0.05 11.61 -11.18
C ALA A 103 -1.37 11.33 -11.91
N LYS A 104 -2.06 12.37 -12.39
CA LYS A 104 -3.29 12.20 -13.20
C LYS A 104 -3.09 11.33 -14.43
N LYS A 105 -1.92 11.38 -15.07
CA LYS A 105 -1.65 10.52 -16.24
C LYS A 105 -1.57 9.06 -15.83
N VAL A 106 -1.10 8.78 -14.62
CA VAL A 106 -1.03 7.42 -14.04
C VAL A 106 -2.43 6.91 -13.76
N PHE A 107 -3.26 7.67 -13.03
CA PHE A 107 -4.64 7.29 -12.75
C PHE A 107 -5.50 7.14 -14.02
N ALA A 108 -5.19 7.91 -15.07
CA ALA A 108 -5.85 7.78 -16.36
C ALA A 108 -5.30 6.63 -17.25
N SER A 109 -4.20 5.98 -16.84
CA SER A 109 -3.61 4.86 -17.58
C SER A 109 -4.18 3.54 -17.06
N GLU A 110 -4.47 2.61 -17.98
CA GLU A 110 -4.92 1.24 -17.63
C GLU A 110 -3.73 0.30 -17.31
N ASP A 111 -2.53 0.85 -17.13
CA ASP A 111 -1.30 0.08 -16.94
C ASP A 111 -0.94 0.12 -15.46
N ASP A 112 -0.84 -1.06 -14.83
CA ASP A 112 -0.53 -1.20 -13.40
C ASP A 112 0.96 -0.88 -13.09
N SER A 113 1.78 -0.59 -14.10
CA SER A 113 3.20 -0.30 -13.92
C SER A 113 3.44 1.10 -13.36
N ILE A 114 4.40 1.23 -12.45
CA ILE A 114 4.80 2.54 -11.92
C ILE A 114 5.46 3.38 -13.04
N PRO A 115 5.04 4.63 -13.30
CA PRO A 115 5.63 5.42 -14.36
C PRO A 115 7.10 5.74 -14.09
N GLY A 116 7.95 5.61 -15.11
CA GLY A 116 9.34 6.04 -15.04
C GLY A 116 10.30 5.07 -14.36
N VAL A 117 9.81 3.93 -13.86
CA VAL A 117 10.65 2.86 -13.30
C VAL A 117 11.01 1.82 -14.37
N SER A 118 12.08 1.07 -14.13
CA SER A 118 12.51 -0.06 -14.95
C SER A 118 11.76 -1.34 -14.60
N GLU A 119 11.78 -2.34 -15.49
CA GLU A 119 11.17 -3.66 -15.24
C GLU A 119 11.74 -4.40 -14.01
N GLU A 120 12.94 -4.03 -13.54
CA GLU A 120 13.53 -4.60 -12.32
C GLU A 120 12.96 -3.89 -11.07
N GLU A 121 12.88 -2.56 -11.10
CA GLU A 121 12.28 -1.75 -10.04
C GLU A 121 10.79 -2.05 -9.86
N ASP A 122 10.07 -2.30 -10.95
CA ASP A 122 8.66 -2.70 -10.94
C ASP A 122 8.44 -4.05 -10.22
N LYS A 123 9.32 -5.04 -10.46
CA LYS A 123 9.26 -6.33 -9.74
C LYS A 123 9.60 -6.20 -8.26
N ASP A 124 10.51 -5.31 -7.93
CA ASP A 124 10.84 -5.05 -6.53
C ASP A 124 9.66 -4.36 -5.83
N ALA A 125 8.98 -3.43 -6.50
CA ALA A 125 7.73 -2.83 -6.02
C ALA A 125 6.62 -3.88 -5.82
N ASP A 126 6.43 -4.81 -6.76
CA ASP A 126 5.51 -5.95 -6.59
C ASP A 126 5.86 -6.77 -5.34
N ALA A 127 7.13 -7.11 -5.15
CA ALA A 127 7.59 -7.86 -3.98
C ALA A 127 7.32 -7.09 -2.67
N PHE A 128 7.47 -5.76 -2.69
CA PHE A 128 7.11 -4.91 -1.58
C PHE A 128 5.61 -4.97 -1.25
N PHE A 129 4.73 -4.86 -2.25
CA PHE A 129 3.28 -4.95 -2.03
C PHE A 129 2.86 -6.34 -1.53
N GLU A 130 3.45 -7.42 -2.06
CA GLU A 130 3.24 -8.79 -1.56
C GLU A 130 3.66 -8.92 -0.08
N TYR A 131 4.79 -8.32 0.30
CA TYR A 131 5.26 -8.30 1.68
C TYR A 131 4.29 -7.54 2.59
N VAL A 132 3.80 -6.38 2.15
CA VAL A 132 2.81 -5.60 2.88
C VAL A 132 1.52 -6.41 3.08
N GLU A 133 1.01 -7.07 2.05
CA GLU A 133 -0.18 -7.91 2.15
C GLU A 133 0.02 -9.05 3.16
N GLU A 134 1.18 -9.73 3.14
CA GLU A 134 1.47 -10.82 4.07
C GLU A 134 1.64 -10.33 5.51
N LYS A 135 2.40 -9.25 5.70
CA LYS A 135 2.86 -8.79 7.03
C LYS A 135 1.85 -7.91 7.72
N CYS A 136 1.06 -7.16 6.96
CA CYS A 136 0.07 -6.22 7.45
C CYS A 136 -1.37 -6.69 7.25
N ALA A 137 -1.60 -7.97 6.87
CA ALA A 137 -2.93 -8.54 6.71
C ALA A 137 -3.88 -8.21 7.88
N ASP A 138 -3.43 -8.37 9.13
CA ASP A 138 -4.24 -8.09 10.32
C ASP A 138 -4.61 -6.60 10.47
N ALA A 139 -3.78 -5.69 9.94
CA ALA A 139 -4.03 -4.25 9.94
C ALA A 139 -4.97 -3.81 8.80
N LEU A 140 -4.96 -4.54 7.68
CA LEU A 140 -5.77 -4.23 6.50
C LEU A 140 -7.20 -4.80 6.56
N GLU A 141 -7.51 -5.69 7.51
CA GLU A 141 -8.88 -6.18 7.68
C GLU A 141 -9.81 -5.11 8.29
N PRO A 142 -11.01 -4.87 7.72
CA PRO A 142 -11.98 -3.91 8.25
C PRO A 142 -12.56 -4.43 9.58
N GLY A 143 -11.86 -4.16 10.68
CA GLY A 143 -12.17 -4.63 12.03
C GLY A 143 -10.96 -4.98 12.92
N GLY A 144 -9.72 -4.87 12.42
CA GLY A 144 -8.48 -5.35 13.06
C GLY A 144 -8.01 -4.68 14.35
N ALA A 145 -8.82 -3.84 15.00
CA ALA A 145 -8.50 -3.25 16.30
C ALA A 145 -8.89 -4.14 17.49
N THR A 146 -8.40 -5.39 17.55
CA THR A 146 -8.26 -6.10 18.84
C THR A 146 -7.03 -7.00 18.85
N SER A 147 -5.84 -6.43 18.90
CA SER A 147 -4.69 -7.11 19.51
C SER A 147 -4.82 -7.10 21.05
N ASP A 148 -5.92 -7.64 21.56
CA ASP A 148 -5.92 -8.21 22.90
C ASP A 148 -5.42 -9.64 22.73
N PRO A 149 -4.38 -10.08 23.46
CA PRO A 149 -4.01 -11.49 23.47
C PRO A 149 -5.25 -12.26 23.90
N VAL A 150 -5.79 -13.10 23.00
CA VAL A 150 -6.85 -14.03 23.34
C VAL A 150 -6.34 -14.89 24.49
N GLU A 151 -6.69 -14.49 25.72
CA GLU A 151 -6.70 -15.40 26.85
C GLU A 151 -7.53 -16.61 26.38
N PRO A 152 -7.03 -17.85 26.55
CA PRO A 152 -7.86 -19.01 26.25
C PRO A 152 -9.17 -18.84 27.02
N PRO A 153 -10.32 -18.97 26.36
CA PRO A 153 -11.60 -18.67 26.98
C PRO A 153 -11.68 -19.47 28.29
N PRO A 154 -12.13 -18.85 29.41
CA PRO A 154 -12.34 -19.61 30.63
C PRO A 154 -13.25 -20.78 30.26
N SER A 155 -12.79 -22.01 30.48
CA SER A 155 -13.49 -23.24 30.12
C SER A 155 -14.73 -23.51 31.00
N ASP A 156 -15.42 -22.45 31.43
CA ASP A 156 -16.50 -22.46 32.41
C ASP A 156 -17.73 -21.70 31.91
N LEU A 157 -18.04 -21.81 30.62
CA LEU A 157 -19.41 -21.57 30.14
C LEU A 157 -19.99 -22.91 29.71
N GLY A 158 -20.84 -23.44 30.58
CA GLY A 158 -21.57 -24.67 30.36
C GLY A 158 -22.24 -24.69 28.99
N THR A 159 -22.11 -25.82 28.31
CA THR A 159 -22.73 -26.10 27.02
C THR A 159 -24.22 -25.71 27.07
N PRO A 160 -24.67 -24.74 26.26
CA PRO A 160 -26.09 -24.44 26.17
C PRO A 160 -26.82 -25.69 25.64
N ASP A 161 -27.86 -26.10 26.35
CA ASP A 161 -28.72 -27.21 25.99
C ASP A 161 -29.38 -26.92 24.63
N PRO A 162 -29.23 -27.80 23.62
CA PRO A 162 -29.73 -27.57 22.26
C PRO A 162 -31.27 -27.59 22.14
N SER A 163 -32.01 -27.62 23.26
CA SER A 163 -33.47 -27.75 23.27
C SER A 163 -34.22 -26.41 23.37
N GLU A 164 -33.55 -25.26 23.51
CA GLU A 164 -34.21 -23.96 23.76
C GLU A 164 -34.02 -22.89 22.66
N VAL A 165 -33.59 -23.26 21.45
CA VAL A 165 -33.65 -22.33 20.30
C VAL A 165 -35.09 -22.25 19.75
N PRO A 166 -35.77 -21.09 19.80
CA PRO A 166 -37.05 -20.91 19.12
C PRO A 166 -36.81 -20.84 17.60
N THR A 167 -37.26 -21.88 16.90
CA THR A 167 -37.22 -22.02 15.44
C THR A 167 -38.27 -21.14 14.74
N GLU A 168 -38.28 -19.83 15.00
CA GLU A 168 -39.16 -18.88 14.30
C GLU A 168 -38.33 -18.00 13.37
N VAL A 169 -37.83 -18.64 12.30
CA VAL A 169 -37.44 -17.93 11.08
C VAL A 169 -38.70 -17.33 10.46
N PRO A 170 -38.80 -16.01 10.24
CA PRO A 170 -39.87 -15.45 9.43
C PRO A 170 -39.71 -15.97 7.99
N SER A 171 -40.63 -16.83 7.57
CA SER A 171 -40.66 -17.48 6.25
C SER A 171 -41.02 -16.55 5.08
N ASP A 172 -40.70 -15.26 5.18
CA ASP A 172 -41.06 -14.23 4.18
C ASP A 172 -39.86 -13.84 3.30
N PHE A 173 -38.84 -14.70 3.21
CA PHE A 173 -37.83 -14.57 2.15
C PHE A 173 -38.38 -15.25 0.89
N PRO A 174 -38.66 -14.51 -0.20
CA PRO A 174 -39.09 -15.10 -1.45
C PRO A 174 -37.93 -15.86 -2.09
N THR A 175 -37.86 -17.17 -1.85
CA THR A 175 -36.88 -18.08 -2.47
C THR A 175 -37.20 -18.43 -3.92
N ASP A 176 -38.20 -17.79 -4.52
CA ASP A 176 -38.74 -18.11 -5.85
C ASP A 176 -38.40 -17.05 -6.92
N LEU A 177 -37.28 -16.35 -6.77
CA LEU A 177 -36.80 -15.49 -7.85
C LEU A 177 -36.23 -16.36 -8.96
N SER A 178 -37.02 -16.52 -10.02
CA SER A 178 -36.61 -17.23 -11.22
C SER A 178 -35.51 -16.43 -11.93
N PRO A 179 -34.53 -17.10 -12.58
CA PRO A 179 -33.40 -16.42 -13.24
C PRO A 179 -33.81 -15.38 -14.28
N GLU A 180 -34.98 -15.55 -14.88
CA GLU A 180 -35.60 -14.62 -15.82
C GLU A 180 -36.04 -13.28 -15.19
N GLU A 181 -36.38 -13.25 -13.89
CA GLU A 181 -36.67 -11.98 -13.19
C GLU A 181 -35.38 -11.23 -12.81
N LEU A 182 -34.29 -11.95 -12.56
CA LEU A 182 -32.97 -11.34 -12.33
C LEU A 182 -32.44 -10.66 -13.60
N GLU A 183 -32.60 -11.28 -14.77
CA GLU A 183 -32.24 -10.65 -16.06
C GLU A 183 -33.07 -9.39 -16.34
N SER A 184 -34.35 -9.38 -15.99
CA SER A 184 -35.21 -8.21 -16.16
C SER A 184 -34.81 -7.04 -15.25
N LEU A 185 -34.37 -7.31 -14.02
CA LEU A 185 -33.88 -6.28 -13.10
C LEU A 185 -32.55 -5.68 -13.55
N GLN A 186 -31.67 -6.50 -14.13
CA GLN A 186 -30.40 -6.04 -14.67
C GLN A 186 -30.61 -5.10 -15.87
N SER A 187 -31.53 -5.44 -16.76
CA SER A 187 -31.91 -4.57 -17.90
C SER A 187 -32.57 -3.25 -17.49
N GLU A 188 -33.32 -3.21 -16.37
CA GLU A 188 -33.85 -1.94 -15.85
C GLU A 188 -32.77 -1.07 -15.22
N LEU A 189 -31.74 -1.68 -14.60
CA LEU A 189 -30.61 -0.96 -14.03
C LEU A 189 -29.76 -0.26 -15.11
N GLU A 190 -29.45 -0.97 -16.21
CA GLU A 190 -28.72 -0.39 -17.35
C GLU A 190 -29.48 0.78 -17.99
N LYS A 191 -30.82 0.72 -17.98
CA LYS A 191 -31.67 1.80 -18.49
C LYS A 191 -31.71 3.02 -17.58
N LEU A 192 -31.46 2.85 -16.28
CA LEU A 192 -31.37 3.94 -15.31
C LEU A 192 -30.02 4.66 -15.35
N THR A 193 -28.94 3.95 -15.68
CA THR A 193 -27.62 4.55 -15.89
C THR A 193 -27.49 5.31 -17.21
N GLU A 194 -28.37 5.06 -18.19
CA GLU A 194 -28.45 5.79 -19.46
C GLU A 194 -29.44 6.97 -19.41
N SER A 195 -29.56 7.66 -18.26
CA SER A 195 -30.24 8.96 -18.22
C SER A 195 -29.24 10.07 -18.59
N PRO A 196 -29.45 10.80 -19.69
CA PRO A 196 -28.52 11.84 -20.11
C PRO A 196 -28.60 13.03 -19.14
N ALA A 197 -27.43 13.44 -18.66
CA ALA A 197 -27.24 14.75 -18.06
C ALA A 197 -27.65 15.83 -19.09
N GLU A 198 -28.75 16.55 -18.80
CA GLU A 198 -29.05 17.85 -19.42
C GLU A 198 -28.21 18.96 -18.79
#